data_AF-A0A3L7VX46-F1
#
_entry.id   AF-A0A3L7VX46-F1
#
_cell.length_a   1.000
_cell.length_b   1.000
_cell.length_c   1.000
_cell.angle_alpha   90.00
_cell.angle_beta   90.00
_cell.angle_gamma   90.00
#
_symmetry.space_group_name_H-M   'P 1'
#
loop_
_entity.id
_entity.type
_entity.pdbx_description
1 polymer ?
#
loop_
_entity_poly.entity_id
_entity_poly.type
_entity_poly.pdbx_seq_one_letter_code
_entity_poly.pdbx_strand_id
1 'polypeptide(L)'
;MRIKIYITVMCLMLSGLWLTPAYATARCFTETRYCIDGAIRTYWEAHGGLMVFGLPIAAQTQTTIDGAPVSTQLFERNRIELHPNNPAPYDVQLGLLGSDYLLHTTGARVAPAGTINEVDSTGVAKSTRRDCQWFATTQQYVCGDFYAYWRKYGISSRSRGPFSIAENTALFGLPITGVYQETIRGQSYQVQLFERARFEYHPENPAPYLVQLGLL
;
A
#
# COMPACT_ATOMS: atom_id res chain seq x y z
N MET A 1 -74.94 -32.45 -15.41
CA MET A 1 -73.74 -33.01 -16.07
C MET A 1 -72.51 -32.34 -15.43
N ARG A 2 -71.75 -33.05 -14.58
CA ARG A 2 -70.62 -32.49 -13.80
C ARG A 2 -69.32 -32.71 -14.58
N ILE A 3 -68.62 -31.63 -14.93
CA ILE A 3 -67.30 -31.67 -15.60
C ILE A 3 -66.23 -31.54 -14.51
N LYS A 4 -65.34 -32.54 -14.39
CA LYS A 4 -64.13 -32.47 -13.54
C LYS A 4 -62.95 -32.05 -14.41
N ILE A 5 -62.34 -30.91 -14.10
CA ILE A 5 -61.10 -30.42 -14.72
C ILE A 5 -59.94 -30.90 -13.83
N TYR A 6 -59.02 -31.67 -14.42
CA TYR A 6 -57.76 -32.06 -13.77
C TYR A 6 -56.67 -31.09 -14.21
N ILE A 7 -56.13 -30.32 -13.26
CA ILE A 7 -54.97 -29.45 -13.49
C ILE A 7 -53.72 -30.25 -13.09
N THR A 8 -52.95 -30.66 -14.09
CA THR A 8 -51.63 -31.26 -13.89
C THR A 8 -50.61 -30.14 -13.67
N VAL A 9 -50.11 -29.99 -12.45
CA VAL A 9 -49.04 -29.04 -12.12
C VAL A 9 -47.70 -29.65 -12.53
N MET A 10 -47.14 -29.16 -13.63
CA MET A 10 -45.78 -29.50 -14.06
C MET A 10 -44.78 -28.62 -13.30
N CYS A 11 -44.09 -29.20 -12.33
CA CYS A 11 -43.08 -28.53 -11.53
C CYS A 11 -41.79 -28.39 -12.36
N LEU A 12 -41.56 -27.21 -12.95
CA LEU A 12 -40.30 -26.86 -13.60
C LEU A 12 -39.24 -26.65 -12.51
N MET A 13 -38.37 -27.65 -12.32
CA MET A 13 -37.17 -27.47 -11.50
C MET A 13 -36.18 -26.57 -12.26
N LEU A 14 -36.17 -25.26 -11.96
CA LEU A 14 -35.04 -24.40 -12.31
C LEU A 14 -33.84 -24.83 -11.47
N SER A 15 -32.96 -25.65 -12.05
CA SER A 15 -31.61 -25.87 -11.57
C SER A 15 -30.82 -24.56 -11.71
N GLY A 16 -30.76 -23.77 -10.63
CA GLY A 16 -29.85 -22.64 -10.55
C GLY A 16 -28.42 -23.13 -10.72
N LEU A 17 -27.68 -22.59 -11.69
CA LEU A 17 -26.23 -22.72 -11.72
C LEU A 17 -25.67 -21.85 -10.59
N TRP A 18 -25.23 -22.49 -9.52
CA TRP A 18 -24.43 -21.81 -8.50
C TRP A 18 -23.02 -21.66 -9.08
N LEU A 19 -22.71 -20.47 -9.59
CA LEU A 19 -21.33 -20.11 -9.93
C LEU A 19 -20.55 -20.05 -8.61
N THR A 20 -19.77 -21.09 -8.32
CA THR A 20 -18.79 -21.01 -7.25
C THR A 20 -17.71 -20.00 -7.68
N PRO A 21 -17.41 -18.98 -6.87
CA PRO A 21 -16.30 -18.10 -7.18
C PRO A 21 -15.02 -18.95 -7.24
N ALA A 22 -14.29 -18.86 -8.34
CA ALA A 22 -12.99 -19.50 -8.45
C ALA A 22 -12.06 -18.86 -7.42
N TYR A 23 -11.72 -19.58 -6.36
CA TYR A 23 -10.67 -19.16 -5.44
C TYR A 23 -9.39 -19.04 -6.24
N ALA A 24 -8.88 -17.83 -6.31
CA ALA A 24 -7.77 -17.49 -7.15
C ALA A 24 -6.52 -18.09 -6.50
N THR A 25 -5.96 -19.15 -7.09
CA THR A 25 -4.91 -20.02 -6.52
C THR A 25 -3.72 -19.26 -5.93
N ALA A 26 -3.13 -19.81 -4.86
CA ALA A 26 -1.90 -19.31 -4.28
C ALA A 26 -0.79 -19.17 -5.33
N ARG A 27 0.02 -18.11 -5.21
CA ARG A 27 1.20 -17.86 -6.03
C ARG A 27 2.45 -18.08 -5.18
N CYS A 28 3.28 -19.04 -5.56
CA CYS A 28 4.52 -19.38 -4.86
C CYS A 28 5.75 -18.84 -5.57
N PHE A 29 6.74 -18.39 -4.80
CA PHE A 29 7.99 -17.84 -5.30
C PHE A 29 9.14 -18.79 -4.99
N THR A 30 9.92 -19.17 -6.00
CA THR A 30 11.02 -20.11 -5.86
C THR A 30 12.18 -19.57 -5.03
N GLU A 31 12.39 -18.26 -5.11
CA GLU A 31 13.49 -17.50 -4.53
C GLU A 31 13.42 -17.49 -3.00
N THR A 32 12.21 -17.34 -2.45
CA THR A 32 11.98 -17.28 -1.00
C THR A 32 11.26 -18.51 -0.46
N ARG A 33 10.72 -19.36 -1.34
CA ARG A 33 9.90 -20.54 -1.02
C ARG A 33 8.60 -20.23 -0.26
N TYR A 34 8.18 -18.97 -0.26
CA TYR A 34 6.90 -18.55 0.30
C TYR A 34 5.84 -18.38 -0.80
N CYS A 35 4.58 -18.53 -0.40
CA CYS A 35 3.44 -18.29 -1.28
C CYS A 35 2.59 -17.15 -0.72
N ILE A 36 1.93 -16.44 -1.63
CA ILE A 36 0.88 -15.45 -1.31
C ILE A 36 -0.46 -16.02 -1.77
N ASP A 37 -1.52 -15.77 -1.03
CA ASP A 37 -2.86 -16.28 -1.35
C ASP A 37 -3.96 -15.26 -1.01
N GLY A 38 -5.18 -15.53 -1.49
CA GLY A 38 -6.40 -14.81 -1.13
C GLY A 38 -6.33 -13.29 -1.33
N ALA A 39 -6.83 -12.56 -0.33
CA ALA A 39 -6.91 -11.09 -0.38
C ALA A 39 -5.52 -10.44 -0.42
N ILE A 40 -4.53 -11.00 0.30
CA ILE A 40 -3.15 -10.48 0.29
C ILE A 40 -2.53 -10.63 -1.11
N ARG A 41 -2.72 -11.78 -1.78
CA ARG A 41 -2.26 -11.96 -3.16
C ARG A 41 -2.93 -10.96 -4.10
N THR A 42 -4.25 -10.83 -4.01
CA THR A 42 -5.03 -9.93 -4.87
C THR A 42 -4.56 -8.49 -4.70
N TYR A 43 -4.34 -8.06 -3.45
CA TYR A 43 -3.81 -6.74 -3.15
C TYR A 43 -2.38 -6.54 -3.67
N TRP A 44 -1.49 -7.51 -3.45
CA TRP A 44 -0.11 -7.45 -3.94
C TRP A 44 -0.08 -7.30 -5.47
N GLU A 45 -0.88 -8.09 -6.20
CA GLU A 45 -0.94 -8.06 -7.66
C GLU A 45 -1.53 -6.75 -8.21
N ALA A 46 -2.52 -6.17 -7.53
CA ALA A 46 -3.20 -4.95 -7.97
C ALA A 46 -2.41 -3.66 -7.69
N HIS A 47 -1.59 -3.62 -6.63
CA HIS A 47 -1.04 -2.36 -6.09
C HIS A 47 0.48 -2.20 -6.29
N GLY A 48 1.05 -2.90 -7.28
CA GLY A 48 2.44 -2.71 -7.73
C GLY A 48 3.34 -3.93 -7.57
N GLY A 49 2.88 -4.98 -6.90
CA GLY A 49 3.55 -6.27 -6.79
C GLY A 49 5.01 -6.16 -6.39
N LEU A 50 5.87 -6.83 -7.16
CA LEU A 50 7.31 -6.92 -6.91
C LEU A 50 7.97 -5.54 -6.81
N MET A 51 7.50 -4.56 -7.58
CA MET A 51 8.09 -3.22 -7.64
C MET A 51 7.91 -2.43 -6.34
N VAL A 52 6.79 -2.64 -5.64
CA VAL A 52 6.44 -1.88 -4.44
C VAL A 52 6.73 -2.69 -3.18
N PHE A 53 6.32 -3.96 -3.16
CA PHE A 53 6.38 -4.80 -1.96
C PHE A 53 7.59 -5.73 -1.93
N GLY A 54 8.14 -6.09 -3.09
CA GLY A 54 9.14 -7.14 -3.21
C GLY A 54 8.55 -8.55 -3.04
N LEU A 55 9.42 -9.51 -2.78
CA LEU A 55 9.08 -10.92 -2.57
C LEU A 55 8.52 -11.16 -1.15
N PRO A 56 7.66 -12.17 -0.95
CA PRO A 56 7.27 -12.59 0.40
C PRO A 56 8.48 -13.19 1.12
N ILE A 57 8.73 -12.79 2.36
CA ILE A 57 9.85 -13.28 3.19
C ILE A 57 9.37 -14.09 4.40
N ALA A 58 8.06 -14.27 4.55
CA ALA A 58 7.45 -15.12 5.55
C ALA A 58 6.14 -15.73 5.03
N ALA A 59 5.68 -16.79 5.69
CA ALA A 59 4.34 -17.30 5.50
C ALA A 59 3.31 -16.31 6.06
N GLN A 60 2.08 -16.34 5.52
CA GLN A 60 0.97 -15.60 6.10
C GLN A 60 0.67 -16.13 7.51
N THR A 61 0.46 -15.22 8.45
CA THR A 61 0.21 -15.52 9.87
C THR A 61 -0.97 -14.69 10.40
N GLN A 62 -1.37 -14.95 11.64
CA GLN A 62 -2.30 -14.13 12.41
C GLN A 62 -1.51 -13.32 13.43
N THR A 63 -1.78 -12.03 13.53
CA THR A 63 -1.14 -11.12 14.48
C THR A 63 -2.20 -10.23 15.11
N THR A 64 -2.05 -9.88 16.39
CA THR A 64 -2.93 -8.91 17.03
C THR A 64 -2.46 -7.50 16.72
N ILE A 65 -3.30 -6.71 16.04
CA ILE A 65 -3.06 -5.29 15.75
C ILE A 65 -4.26 -4.52 16.30
N ASP A 66 -3.99 -3.49 17.10
CA ASP A 66 -5.02 -2.68 17.79
C ASP A 66 -6.07 -3.52 18.55
N GLY A 67 -5.61 -4.64 19.14
CA GLY A 67 -6.45 -5.54 19.92
C GLY A 67 -7.31 -6.52 19.09
N ALA A 68 -7.22 -6.49 17.76
CA ALA A 68 -7.93 -7.40 16.87
C ALA A 68 -6.98 -8.38 16.16
N PRO A 69 -7.38 -9.64 15.93
CA PRO A 69 -6.62 -10.55 15.08
C PRO A 69 -6.70 -10.10 13.62
N VAL A 70 -5.54 -9.90 13.02
CA VAL A 70 -5.35 -9.45 11.64
C VAL A 70 -4.47 -10.46 10.94
N SER A 71 -4.85 -10.87 9.73
CA SER A 71 -3.98 -11.72 8.93
C SER A 71 -2.89 -10.88 8.29
N THR A 72 -1.64 -11.27 8.48
CA THR A 72 -0.48 -10.49 8.01
C THR A 72 0.47 -11.36 7.21
N GLN A 73 1.22 -10.74 6.30
CA GLN A 73 2.36 -11.39 5.65
C GLN A 73 3.48 -10.38 5.44
N LEU A 74 4.71 -10.80 5.74
CA LEU A 74 5.91 -9.99 5.53
C LEU A 74 6.43 -10.17 4.10
N PHE A 75 6.77 -9.06 3.49
CA PHE A 75 7.46 -8.93 2.23
C PHE A 75 8.77 -8.18 2.43
N GLU A 76 9.67 -8.24 1.45
CA GLU A 76 10.97 -7.57 1.52
C GLU A 76 10.88 -6.09 1.93
N ARG A 77 9.82 -5.38 1.53
CA ARG A 77 9.71 -3.93 1.70
C ARG A 77 8.54 -3.47 2.57
N ASN A 78 7.66 -4.39 2.98
CA ASN A 78 6.53 -4.03 3.83
C ASN A 78 5.83 -5.23 4.47
N ARG A 79 4.91 -4.95 5.40
CA ARG A 79 3.95 -5.91 5.94
C ARG A 79 2.58 -5.59 5.35
N ILE A 80 1.96 -6.56 4.68
CA ILE A 80 0.56 -6.44 4.23
C ILE A 80 -0.35 -7.02 5.31
N GLU A 81 -1.43 -6.31 5.62
CA GLU A 81 -2.36 -6.57 6.70
C GLU A 81 -3.80 -6.62 6.17
N LEU A 82 -4.53 -7.69 6.46
CA LEU A 82 -5.95 -7.86 6.13
C LEU A 82 -6.82 -7.51 7.34
N HIS A 83 -7.51 -6.37 7.24
CA HIS A 83 -8.42 -5.76 8.19
C HIS A 83 -9.88 -5.98 7.74
N PRO A 84 -10.50 -7.15 8.00
CA PRO A 84 -11.78 -7.53 7.41
C PRO A 84 -12.99 -6.67 7.84
N ASN A 85 -12.82 -5.86 8.90
CA ASN A 85 -13.86 -4.95 9.39
C ASN A 85 -13.89 -3.61 8.62
N ASN A 86 -12.86 -3.31 7.83
CA ASN A 86 -12.86 -2.12 6.97
C ASN A 86 -13.58 -2.44 5.65
N PRO A 87 -14.26 -1.46 5.03
CA PRO A 87 -14.82 -1.66 3.71
C PRO A 87 -13.71 -1.67 2.64
N ALA A 88 -13.88 -2.50 1.61
CA ALA A 88 -13.03 -2.45 0.43
C ALA A 88 -13.05 -1.06 -0.22
N PRO A 89 -11.92 -0.58 -0.79
CA PRO A 89 -10.64 -1.29 -0.95
C PRO A 89 -9.66 -1.10 0.23
N TYR A 90 -10.14 -0.68 1.41
CA TYR A 90 -9.30 -0.36 2.59
C TYR A 90 -9.23 -1.50 3.61
N ASP A 91 -9.77 -2.65 3.26
CA ASP A 91 -9.72 -3.92 4.00
C ASP A 91 -8.34 -4.59 3.92
N VAL A 92 -7.50 -4.22 2.95
CA VAL A 92 -6.09 -4.60 2.93
C VAL A 92 -5.23 -3.35 2.97
N GLN A 93 -4.28 -3.31 3.89
CA GLN A 93 -3.44 -2.14 4.15
C GLN A 93 -1.98 -2.54 4.33
N LEU A 94 -1.10 -1.55 4.23
CA LEU A 94 0.26 -1.67 4.71
C LEU A 94 0.32 -1.37 6.19
N GLY A 95 1.16 -2.11 6.90
CA GLY A 95 1.50 -1.82 8.28
C GLY A 95 2.17 -0.45 8.42
N LEU A 96 2.17 0.10 9.63
CA LEU A 96 2.70 1.43 9.95
C LEU A 96 4.24 1.46 10.02
N LEU A 97 4.91 0.85 9.04
CA LEU A 97 6.36 0.62 9.04
C LEU A 97 7.17 1.89 9.31
N GLY A 98 6.84 3.00 8.64
CA GLY A 98 7.59 4.24 8.83
C GLY A 98 7.30 4.91 10.17
N SER A 99 6.06 4.85 10.65
CA SER A 99 5.73 5.34 12.00
C SER A 99 6.44 4.53 13.09
N ASP A 100 6.46 3.21 12.97
CA ASP A 100 7.17 2.32 13.89
C ASP A 100 8.68 2.60 13.86
N TYR A 101 9.24 2.79 12.66
CA TYR A 101 10.65 3.14 12.47
C TYR A 101 11.01 4.48 13.13
N LEU A 102 10.23 5.53 12.87
CA LEU A 102 10.48 6.86 13.44
C LEU A 102 10.36 6.85 14.97
N LEU A 103 9.33 6.17 15.49
CA LEU A 103 9.10 6.05 16.93
C LEU A 103 10.25 5.30 17.60
N HIS A 104 10.72 4.20 17.01
CA HIS A 104 11.82 3.43 17.56
C HIS A 104 13.15 4.20 17.57
N THR A 105 13.43 4.97 16.51
CA THR A 105 14.72 5.66 16.33
C THR A 105 14.79 7.02 17.03
N THR A 106 13.66 7.70 17.19
CA THR A 106 13.64 9.09 17.72
C THR A 106 12.73 9.29 18.94
N GLY A 107 11.81 8.36 19.21
CA GLY A 107 10.73 8.55 20.17
C GLY A 107 9.58 9.44 19.69
N ALA A 108 9.63 9.96 18.46
CA ALA A 108 8.60 10.83 17.90
C ALA A 108 7.68 10.07 16.93
N ARG A 109 6.44 10.57 16.75
CA ARG A 109 5.48 10.05 15.76
C ARG A 109 5.48 10.82 14.44
N VAL A 110 5.96 12.06 14.47
CA VAL A 110 6.19 12.93 13.33
C VAL A 110 7.46 13.72 13.65
N ALA A 111 8.37 13.86 12.67
CA ALA A 111 9.54 14.71 12.83
C ALA A 111 9.10 16.19 12.95
N PRO A 112 10.00 17.09 13.39
CA PRO A 112 9.67 18.50 13.48
C PRO A 112 9.00 19.02 12.21
N ALA A 113 7.89 19.72 12.39
CA ALA A 113 7.10 20.28 11.31
C ALA A 113 7.94 21.24 10.45
N GLY A 114 7.84 21.11 9.13
CA GLY A 114 8.30 22.13 8.21
C GLY A 114 7.36 23.34 8.20
N THR A 115 7.52 24.22 7.23
CA THR A 115 6.58 25.34 7.00
C THR A 115 6.12 25.35 5.55
N ILE A 116 4.93 25.86 5.27
CA ILE A 116 4.43 26.02 3.89
C ILE A 116 5.30 26.96 3.03
N ASN A 117 6.18 27.74 3.65
CA ASN A 117 7.11 28.66 2.99
C ASN A 117 8.51 28.05 2.80
N GLU A 118 8.66 26.74 2.98
CA GLU A 118 9.92 26.05 2.74
C GLU A 118 10.39 26.25 1.29
N VAL A 119 11.67 26.54 1.13
CA VAL A 119 12.34 26.69 -0.16
C VAL A 119 13.19 25.46 -0.46
N ASP A 120 13.42 25.16 -1.73
CA ASP A 120 14.40 24.16 -2.14
C ASP A 120 15.85 24.69 -2.06
N SER A 121 16.81 23.85 -2.45
CA SER A 121 18.24 24.19 -2.45
C SER A 121 18.61 25.37 -3.36
N THR A 122 17.72 25.77 -4.26
CA THR A 122 17.91 26.93 -5.16
C THR A 122 17.20 28.18 -4.65
N GLY A 123 16.51 28.11 -3.52
CA GLY A 123 15.74 29.21 -2.93
C GLY A 123 14.34 29.38 -3.52
N VAL A 124 13.87 28.46 -4.36
CA VAL A 124 12.51 28.50 -4.91
C VAL A 124 11.53 27.93 -3.90
N ALA A 125 10.42 28.65 -3.64
CA ALA A 125 9.38 28.20 -2.74
C ALA A 125 8.74 26.88 -3.22
N LYS A 126 8.77 25.83 -2.39
CA LYS A 126 8.22 24.51 -2.72
C LYS A 126 6.73 24.55 -3.05
N SER A 127 5.98 25.48 -2.46
CA SER A 127 4.57 25.72 -2.75
C SER A 127 4.28 26.13 -4.21
N THR A 128 5.28 26.65 -4.92
CA THR A 128 5.16 27.05 -6.35
C THR A 128 5.55 25.95 -7.33
N ARG A 129 6.16 24.88 -6.83
CA ARG A 129 6.66 23.77 -7.65
C ARG A 129 5.54 22.79 -7.99
N ARG A 130 5.45 22.41 -9.27
CA ARG A 130 4.44 21.45 -9.75
C ARG A 130 4.72 20.00 -9.33
N ASP A 131 5.97 19.71 -8.99
CA ASP A 131 6.43 18.41 -8.52
C ASP A 131 6.51 18.34 -7.00
N CYS A 132 5.75 19.18 -6.28
CA CYS A 132 5.67 19.18 -4.82
C CYS A 132 4.22 19.11 -4.35
N GLN A 133 3.99 18.38 -3.25
CA GLN A 133 2.72 18.32 -2.54
C GLN A 133 2.92 18.65 -1.07
N TRP A 134 2.16 19.62 -0.57
CA TRP A 134 2.09 19.95 0.85
C TRP A 134 1.05 19.08 1.56
N PHE A 135 1.40 18.58 2.74
CA PHE A 135 0.50 17.86 3.64
C PHE A 135 0.33 18.64 4.93
N ALA A 136 -0.77 19.40 5.04
CA ALA A 136 -1.01 20.30 6.17
C ALA A 136 -1.09 19.58 7.52
N THR A 137 -1.56 18.33 7.54
CA THR A 137 -1.70 17.52 8.76
C THR A 137 -0.36 17.25 9.45
N THR A 138 0.66 16.87 8.67
CA THR A 138 2.01 16.56 9.20
C THR A 138 3.00 17.70 8.99
N GLN A 139 2.59 18.73 8.25
CA GLN A 139 3.40 19.87 7.85
C GLN A 139 4.68 19.46 7.11
N GLN A 140 4.53 18.52 6.18
CA GLN A 140 5.62 18.00 5.35
C GLN A 140 5.34 18.19 3.86
N TYR A 141 6.42 18.36 3.10
CA TYR A 141 6.39 18.32 1.64
C TYR A 141 6.86 16.96 1.11
N VAL A 142 6.24 16.49 0.02
CA VAL A 142 6.79 15.42 -0.83
C VAL A 142 7.08 16.04 -2.18
N CYS A 143 8.33 15.98 -2.65
CA CYS A 143 8.79 16.67 -3.86
C CYS A 143 9.58 15.77 -4.80
N GLY A 144 9.78 16.19 -6.06
CA GLY A 144 10.71 15.60 -7.01
C GLY A 144 10.46 14.11 -7.28
N ASP A 145 11.51 13.30 -7.25
CA ASP A 145 11.43 11.86 -7.51
C ASP A 145 10.55 11.12 -6.49
N PHE A 146 10.56 11.53 -5.21
CA PHE A 146 9.64 10.99 -4.20
C PHE A 146 8.19 11.33 -4.51
N TYR A 147 7.91 12.54 -4.99
CA TYR A 147 6.56 12.90 -5.45
C TYR A 147 6.14 12.09 -6.67
N ALA A 148 7.02 11.94 -7.66
CA ALA A 148 6.75 11.14 -8.85
C ALA A 148 6.45 9.68 -8.49
N TYR A 149 7.23 9.08 -7.58
CA TYR A 149 7.00 7.73 -7.09
C TYR A 149 5.68 7.62 -6.30
N TRP A 150 5.44 8.55 -5.37
CA TRP A 150 4.21 8.59 -4.57
C TRP A 150 2.96 8.70 -5.44
N ARG A 151 2.97 9.53 -6.49
CA ARG A 151 1.84 9.68 -7.43
C ARG A 151 1.58 8.44 -8.29
N LYS A 152 2.59 7.61 -8.51
CA LYS A 152 2.52 6.43 -9.38
C LYS A 152 1.68 5.29 -8.80
N TYR A 153 1.60 5.17 -7.47
CA TYR A 153 0.93 4.06 -6.80
C TYR A 153 -0.12 4.56 -5.81
N GLY A 154 -1.24 3.86 -5.71
CA GLY A 154 -2.31 4.16 -4.77
C GLY A 154 -3.32 3.02 -4.71
N ILE A 155 -4.27 3.10 -3.77
CA ILE A 155 -5.38 2.14 -3.63
C ILE A 155 -6.61 2.76 -4.28
N SER A 156 -7.19 2.11 -5.30
CA SER A 156 -8.38 2.63 -5.99
C SER A 156 -9.43 1.55 -6.20
N SER A 157 -10.70 1.94 -6.06
CA SER A 157 -11.84 1.13 -6.51
C SER A 157 -12.13 1.28 -8.00
N ARG A 158 -11.45 2.22 -8.68
CA ARG A 158 -11.65 2.53 -10.10
C ARG A 158 -10.67 1.73 -10.95
N SER A 159 -11.10 1.37 -12.15
CA SER A 159 -10.26 0.59 -13.07
C SER A 159 -9.21 1.41 -13.84
N ARG A 160 -9.37 2.75 -13.94
CA ARG A 160 -8.49 3.61 -14.76
C ARG A 160 -8.39 5.05 -14.24
N GLY A 161 -7.30 5.71 -14.63
CA GLY A 161 -6.99 7.13 -14.36
C GLY A 161 -5.88 7.30 -13.32
N PRO A 162 -5.35 8.53 -13.15
CA PRO A 162 -4.37 8.80 -12.11
C PRO A 162 -5.01 8.62 -10.72
N PHE A 163 -4.16 8.27 -9.75
CA PHE A 163 -4.55 8.27 -8.34
C PHE A 163 -4.73 9.71 -7.86
N SER A 164 -5.81 9.90 -7.10
CA SER A 164 -6.04 11.08 -6.27
C SER A 164 -5.10 11.07 -5.06
N ILE A 165 -4.93 12.23 -4.44
CA ILE A 165 -4.14 12.38 -3.22
C ILE A 165 -4.59 11.37 -2.15
N ALA A 166 -5.90 11.21 -1.96
CA ALA A 166 -6.44 10.28 -0.97
C ALA A 166 -6.07 8.82 -1.28
N GLU A 167 -6.11 8.41 -2.54
CA GLU A 167 -5.76 7.05 -2.98
C GLU A 167 -4.25 6.77 -2.84
N ASN A 168 -3.41 7.76 -3.15
CA ASN A 168 -1.96 7.67 -2.91
C ASN A 168 -1.64 7.60 -1.40
N THR A 169 -2.27 8.47 -0.59
CA THR A 169 -2.15 8.48 0.87
C THR A 169 -2.68 7.19 1.51
N ALA A 170 -3.73 6.57 0.95
CA ALA A 170 -4.24 5.32 1.46
C ALA A 170 -3.19 4.19 1.41
N LEU A 171 -2.34 4.18 0.36
CA LEU A 171 -1.28 3.19 0.22
C LEU A 171 -0.11 3.48 1.18
N PHE A 172 0.45 4.68 1.15
CA PHE A 172 1.71 5.00 1.84
C PHE A 172 1.54 5.66 3.22
N GLY A 173 0.35 6.17 3.52
CA GLY A 173 0.12 7.07 4.64
C GLY A 173 0.60 8.49 4.36
N LEU A 174 0.51 9.35 5.37
CA LEU A 174 1.03 10.71 5.33
C LEU A 174 2.57 10.72 5.43
N PRO A 175 3.28 11.68 4.79
CA PRO A 175 4.70 11.90 5.06
C PRO A 175 4.87 12.38 6.49
N ILE A 176 5.72 11.70 7.27
CA ILE A 176 5.98 11.99 8.69
C ILE A 176 7.36 12.61 8.91
N THR A 177 8.17 12.74 7.86
CA THR A 177 9.43 13.48 7.87
C THR A 177 9.55 14.37 6.63
N GLY A 178 10.46 15.34 6.69
CA GLY A 178 11.09 15.89 5.50
C GLY A 178 12.06 14.89 4.89
N VAL A 179 12.74 15.28 3.80
CA VAL A 179 13.84 14.47 3.24
C VAL A 179 15.08 14.65 4.12
N TYR A 180 15.69 13.54 4.53
CA TYR A 180 16.93 13.53 5.29
C TYR A 180 17.91 12.52 4.71
N GLN A 181 19.19 12.58 5.15
CA GLN A 181 20.21 11.61 4.75
C GLN A 181 20.29 10.50 5.78
N GLU A 182 20.34 9.26 5.31
CA GLU A 182 20.50 8.07 6.16
C GLU A 182 21.58 7.15 5.59
N THR A 183 22.41 6.57 6.47
CA THR A 183 23.41 5.58 6.07
C THR A 183 22.86 4.18 6.29
N ILE A 184 22.63 3.46 5.19
CA ILE A 184 22.09 2.10 5.18
C ILE A 184 23.15 1.17 4.61
N ARG A 185 23.62 0.22 5.43
CA ARG A 185 24.69 -0.75 5.06
C ARG A 185 25.95 -0.09 4.48
N GLY A 186 26.32 1.09 5.00
CA GLY A 186 27.52 1.82 4.60
C GLY A 186 27.35 2.77 3.40
N GLN A 187 26.18 2.79 2.76
CA GLN A 187 25.86 3.73 1.69
C GLN A 187 24.89 4.80 2.21
N SER A 188 25.10 6.06 1.82
CA SER A 188 24.20 7.17 2.17
C SER A 188 23.11 7.33 1.12
N TYR A 189 21.87 7.44 1.56
CA TYR A 189 20.68 7.64 0.73
C TYR A 189 19.86 8.82 1.24
N GLN A 190 19.21 9.52 0.31
CA GLN A 190 18.10 10.40 0.68
C GLN A 190 16.91 9.53 1.05
N VAL A 191 16.30 9.85 2.18
CA VAL A 191 15.18 9.10 2.75
C VAL A 191 14.04 10.05 3.11
N GLN A 192 12.81 9.59 2.91
CA GLN A 192 11.62 10.20 3.48
C GLN A 192 10.71 9.13 4.06
N LEU A 193 10.28 9.31 5.31
CA LEU A 193 9.34 8.41 5.95
C LEU A 193 7.91 8.90 5.73
N PHE A 194 7.06 7.93 5.44
CA PHE A 194 5.61 8.00 5.45
C PHE A 194 5.09 7.06 6.53
N GLU A 195 3.86 7.24 7.00
CA GLU A 195 3.32 6.39 8.08
C GLU A 195 3.48 4.89 7.79
N ARG A 196 3.29 4.47 6.53
CA ARG A 196 3.33 3.06 6.12
C ARG A 196 4.56 2.65 5.33
N ALA A 197 5.52 3.55 5.08
CA ALA A 197 6.64 3.25 4.20
C ALA A 197 7.87 4.13 4.44
N ARG A 198 9.06 3.58 4.20
CA ARG A 198 10.30 4.35 4.04
C ARG A 198 10.63 4.46 2.56
N PHE A 199 10.72 5.65 2.02
CA PHE A 199 11.15 5.86 0.62
C PHE A 199 12.66 6.12 0.61
N GLU A 200 13.38 5.42 -0.25
CA GLU A 200 14.82 5.54 -0.43
C GLU A 200 15.12 5.93 -1.88
N TYR A 201 15.97 6.94 -2.06
CA TYR A 201 16.44 7.37 -3.37
C TYR A 201 17.78 6.69 -3.72
N HIS A 202 17.77 5.90 -4.80
CA HIS A 202 18.87 5.09 -5.30
C HIS A 202 19.34 5.61 -6.67
N PRO A 203 20.21 6.64 -6.72
CA PRO A 203 20.71 7.19 -7.99
C PRO A 203 21.56 6.19 -8.81
N GLU A 204 22.07 5.15 -8.17
CA GLU A 204 22.81 4.06 -8.80
C GLU A 204 21.93 3.14 -9.65
N ASN A 205 20.62 3.14 -9.41
CA ASN A 205 19.67 2.32 -10.16
C ASN A 205 19.20 3.05 -11.42
N PRO A 206 18.96 2.35 -12.53
CA PRO A 206 18.37 2.97 -13.71
C PRO A 206 16.92 3.39 -13.44
N ALA A 207 16.42 4.40 -14.16
CA ALA A 207 14.98 4.66 -14.19
C ALA A 207 14.21 3.40 -14.67
N PRO A 208 13.03 3.09 -14.12
CA PRO A 208 12.27 3.85 -13.12
C PRO A 208 12.57 3.48 -11.65
N TYR A 209 13.70 2.82 -11.35
CA TYR A 209 14.03 2.25 -10.04
C TYR A 209 14.80 3.20 -9.11
N LEU A 210 14.76 4.51 -9.41
CA LEU A 210 15.42 5.57 -8.64
C LEU A 210 14.84 5.75 -7.24
N VAL A 211 13.56 5.40 -7.03
CA VAL A 211 12.93 5.38 -5.71
C VAL A 211 12.41 4.00 -5.45
N GLN A 212 12.71 3.47 -4.26
CA GLN A 212 12.21 2.19 -3.79
C GLN A 212 11.73 2.31 -2.35
N LEU A 213 10.86 1.39 -1.94
CA LEU A 213 10.55 1.24 -0.51
C LEU A 213 11.71 0.54 0.20
N GLY A 214 12.11 1.02 1.36
CA GLY A 214 13.18 0.43 2.14
C GLY A 214 12.91 -1.02 2.52
N LEU A 215 13.97 -1.82 2.57
CA LEU A 215 13.89 -3.20 3.04
C LEU A 215 13.64 -3.26 4.56
N LEU A 216 12.89 -4.28 5.00
CA LEU A 216 12.64 -4.59 6.42
C LEU A 216 13.92 -5.01 7.17
#